data_AF-A0A930NMM0-F1
#
_entry.id   AF-A0A930NMM0-F1
#
_cell.length_a   1.000
_cell.length_b   1.000
_cell.length_c   1.000
_cell.angle_alpha   90.00
_cell.angle_beta   90.00
_cell.angle_gamma   90.00
#
_symmetry.space_group_name_H-M   'P 1'
#
loop_
_entity.id
_entity.type
_entity.pdbx_description
1 polymer ?
#
loop_
_entity_poly.entity_id
_entity_poly.type
_entity_poly.pdbx_seq_one_letter_code
_entity_poly.pdbx_strand_id
1 'polypeptide(L)'
;MIIKCPECGHQVSDKAPVCPSCGVEIAGHIIKCSHCGELYLKEESSCPNCHHTEHHVESSVTATEHHTSEAANESKVQEPVVLMSVDKEEATGNDDVIIPVEETEEHETDNYNDKTQDTFNEPKTEEEAVDADFIMDDNADEEVIANAEAIAEDEEESTPDKNNHLSLAVSLLIAAITAAVLLFLYNQGVGASKANNEQEAFAQAMSSSEPTVLKNYLKENPSASKAHRDSISARLKVLTTTTQNMQQSDNDLSVALTSNSKEVLQQFIAKYPDSKHRGELEAKIDEIDWAQAVAKNDENAYLGYKAQHPNGIHSKEADEKLKNILTPEKAEEPAVAKVTDGERAKAVAAVRQLLQGINSKSTDKISGAVAPSLNFLGSGGATVKDIRRYMTDRLYQADVKTINWHLGSPTEVTKKSNEAGADIRIKIPATLDIDRKGGKSKRSYVISATIKNGRITHINW
;
A
#
# COMPACT_ATOMS: atom_id res chain seq x y z
N MET A 1 47.40 -46.00 -23.25
CA MET A 1 46.09 -46.66 -23.40
C MET A 1 45.32 -45.99 -24.52
N ILE A 2 44.68 -46.75 -25.41
CA ILE A 2 43.72 -46.14 -26.34
C ILE A 2 42.42 -45.90 -25.57
N ILE A 3 41.99 -44.65 -25.53
CA ILE A 3 40.74 -44.19 -24.93
C ILE A 3 39.79 -43.70 -26.03
N LYS A 4 38.51 -43.54 -25.71
CA LYS A 4 37.61 -42.71 -26.52
C LYS A 4 37.74 -41.28 -26.01
N CYS A 5 37.94 -40.33 -26.91
CA CYS A 5 37.91 -38.90 -26.58
C CYS A 5 36.52 -38.51 -26.04
N PRO A 6 36.39 -37.89 -24.85
CA PRO A 6 35.08 -37.56 -24.28
C PRO A 6 34.25 -36.65 -25.20
N GLU A 7 34.85 -35.61 -25.78
CA GLU A 7 34.15 -34.67 -26.67
C GLU A 7 33.63 -35.25 -27.99
N CYS A 8 34.32 -36.23 -28.61
CA CYS A 8 34.01 -36.67 -29.98
C CYS A 8 33.90 -38.18 -30.22
N GLY A 9 34.19 -39.01 -29.20
CA GLY A 9 34.15 -40.48 -29.29
C GLY A 9 35.26 -41.13 -30.11
N HIS A 10 36.15 -40.35 -30.75
CA HIS A 10 37.26 -40.86 -31.54
C HIS A 10 38.27 -41.61 -30.68
N GLN A 11 38.85 -42.70 -31.22
CA GLN A 11 39.89 -43.46 -30.52
C GLN A 11 41.22 -42.70 -30.59
N VAL A 12 41.78 -42.37 -29.43
CA VAL A 12 43.01 -41.58 -29.27
C VAL A 12 43.82 -42.17 -28.11
N SER A 13 45.15 -42.01 -28.09
CA SER A 13 45.90 -42.38 -26.88
C SER A 13 45.69 -41.33 -25.79
N ASP A 14 45.50 -41.78 -24.57
CA ASP A 14 45.68 -41.04 -23.30
C ASP A 14 46.91 -40.11 -23.23
N LYS A 15 48.00 -40.43 -23.96
CA LYS A 15 49.25 -39.67 -24.04
C LYS A 15 49.34 -38.72 -25.24
N ALA A 16 48.32 -38.60 -26.08
CA ALA A 16 48.31 -37.61 -27.14
C ALA A 16 48.18 -36.20 -26.54
N PRO A 17 48.87 -35.17 -27.05
CA PRO A 17 48.65 -33.80 -26.57
C PRO A 17 47.21 -33.34 -26.85
N VAL A 18 46.72 -33.57 -28.07
CA VAL A 18 45.37 -33.19 -28.53
C VAL A 18 44.69 -34.32 -29.29
N CYS A 19 43.36 -34.35 -29.28
CA CYS A 19 42.58 -35.28 -30.10
C CYS A 19 42.64 -34.90 -31.59
N PRO A 20 43.08 -35.79 -32.50
CA PRO A 20 43.18 -35.46 -33.93
C PRO A 20 41.82 -35.24 -34.63
N SER A 21 40.70 -35.58 -33.99
CA SER A 21 39.34 -35.41 -34.55
C SER A 21 38.52 -34.23 -34.00
N CYS A 22 38.95 -33.59 -32.91
CA CYS A 22 38.24 -32.42 -32.36
C CYS A 22 39.13 -31.36 -31.70
N GLY A 23 40.44 -31.58 -31.57
CA GLY A 23 41.39 -30.61 -31.03
C GLY A 23 41.40 -30.44 -29.51
N VAL A 24 40.50 -31.09 -28.75
CA VAL A 24 40.54 -31.05 -27.28
C VAL A 24 41.85 -31.63 -26.75
N GLU A 25 42.38 -31.06 -25.66
CA GLU A 25 43.58 -31.58 -25.01
C GLU A 25 43.27 -32.91 -24.30
N ILE A 26 44.22 -33.85 -24.35
CA ILE A 26 44.02 -35.24 -23.88
C ILE A 26 45.01 -35.58 -22.77
N ALA A 27 46.31 -35.34 -23.00
CA ALA A 27 47.34 -35.47 -21.98
C ALA A 27 47.17 -34.39 -20.90
N GLY A 28 47.09 -34.82 -19.62
CA GLY A 28 46.99 -33.94 -18.45
C GLY A 28 45.60 -33.35 -18.16
N HIS A 29 44.70 -33.31 -19.14
CA HIS A 29 43.38 -32.66 -19.05
C HIS A 29 42.19 -33.62 -18.94
N ILE A 30 42.43 -34.94 -18.78
CA ILE A 30 41.39 -35.94 -18.56
C ILE A 30 41.52 -36.55 -17.16
N ILE A 31 40.39 -36.58 -16.44
CA ILE A 31 40.23 -37.27 -15.15
C ILE A 31 39.42 -38.55 -15.38
N LYS A 32 39.73 -39.60 -14.64
CA LYS A 32 38.90 -40.82 -14.54
C LYS A 32 38.13 -40.78 -13.24
N CYS A 33 36.80 -40.82 -13.30
CA CYS A 33 35.97 -40.81 -12.10
C CYS A 33 36.16 -42.07 -11.25
N SER A 34 36.38 -41.89 -9.95
CA SER A 34 36.52 -42.94 -8.95
C SER A 34 35.22 -43.74 -8.76
N HIS A 35 34.06 -43.07 -8.89
CA HIS A 35 32.75 -43.65 -8.62
C HIS A 35 32.13 -44.43 -9.80
N CYS A 36 32.46 -44.08 -11.05
CA CYS A 36 31.88 -44.76 -12.23
C CYS A 36 32.90 -45.21 -13.30
N GLY A 37 34.17 -44.83 -13.16
CA GLY A 37 35.24 -45.21 -14.09
C GLY A 37 35.23 -44.48 -15.44
N GLU A 38 34.28 -43.59 -15.69
CA GLU A 38 34.17 -42.81 -16.93
C GLU A 38 35.28 -41.75 -17.03
N LEU A 39 35.71 -41.44 -18.26
CA LEU A 39 36.73 -40.44 -18.55
C LEU A 39 36.08 -39.11 -18.94
N TYR A 40 36.46 -38.03 -18.25
CA TYR A 40 35.87 -36.70 -18.43
C TYR A 40 36.94 -35.59 -18.32
N LEU A 41 36.59 -34.35 -18.69
CA LEU A 41 37.55 -33.25 -18.78
C LEU A 41 37.80 -32.60 -17.41
N LYS A 42 39.03 -32.14 -17.16
CA LYS A 42 39.40 -31.45 -15.91
C LYS A 42 38.62 -30.14 -15.70
N GLU A 43 38.18 -29.52 -16.80
CA GLU A 43 37.36 -28.30 -16.82
C GLU A 43 35.90 -28.55 -16.38
N GLU A 44 35.44 -29.80 -16.31
CA GLU A 44 34.11 -30.16 -15.81
C GLU A 44 34.18 -30.42 -14.28
N SER A 45 33.48 -29.61 -13.50
CA SER A 45 33.55 -29.63 -12.02
C SER A 45 33.00 -30.90 -11.34
N SER A 46 32.39 -31.81 -12.11
CA SER A 46 31.78 -33.05 -11.64
C SER A 46 31.67 -34.05 -12.79
N CYS A 47 31.85 -35.34 -12.54
CA CYS A 47 31.78 -36.36 -13.58
C CYS A 47 30.39 -36.36 -14.28
N PRO A 48 30.31 -36.20 -15.62
CA PRO A 48 29.04 -36.06 -16.36
C PRO A 48 28.17 -37.33 -16.39
N ASN A 49 28.67 -38.47 -15.92
CA ASN A 49 27.94 -39.74 -15.87
C ASN A 49 27.24 -39.96 -14.51
N CYS A 50 27.92 -39.66 -13.40
CA CYS A 50 27.42 -39.94 -12.04
C CYS A 50 27.33 -38.71 -11.11
N HIS A 51 27.68 -37.52 -11.60
CA HIS A 51 27.68 -36.24 -10.87
C HIS A 51 28.57 -36.20 -9.61
N HIS A 52 29.50 -37.17 -9.46
CA HIS A 52 30.47 -37.16 -8.38
C HIS A 52 31.56 -36.09 -8.61
N THR A 53 31.88 -35.35 -7.56
CA THR A 53 32.89 -34.28 -7.53
C THR A 53 34.20 -34.80 -6.94
N GLU A 54 35.20 -35.09 -7.78
CA GLU A 54 36.52 -35.56 -7.31
C GLU A 54 37.32 -34.38 -6.72
N HIS A 55 37.63 -34.41 -5.42
CA HIS A 55 38.46 -33.39 -4.77
C HIS A 55 39.95 -33.61 -5.03
N HIS A 56 40.45 -33.16 -6.18
CA HIS A 56 41.89 -33.14 -6.47
C HIS A 56 42.58 -31.89 -5.89
N VAL A 57 43.40 -32.10 -4.85
CA VAL A 57 44.31 -31.07 -4.33
C VAL A 57 45.53 -30.94 -5.25
N GLU A 58 45.75 -29.77 -5.84
CA GLU A 58 46.92 -29.50 -6.68
C GLU A 58 48.18 -29.29 -5.83
N SER A 59 49.05 -30.31 -5.78
CA SER A 59 50.41 -30.15 -5.26
C SER A 59 51.34 -29.67 -6.38
N SER A 60 51.63 -28.37 -6.40
CA SER A 60 52.41 -27.70 -7.44
C SER A 60 53.82 -27.32 -6.94
N VAL A 61 54.85 -28.05 -7.40
CA VAL A 61 56.25 -27.59 -7.36
C VAL A 61 57.01 -28.12 -8.58
N THR A 62 58.06 -27.42 -9.02
CA THR A 62 58.90 -27.84 -10.14
C THR A 62 60.39 -27.65 -9.82
N ALA A 63 61.22 -28.56 -10.33
CA ALA A 63 62.68 -28.49 -10.53
C ALA A 63 63.67 -28.83 -9.38
N THR A 64 64.63 -29.70 -9.77
CA THR A 64 66.06 -29.82 -9.36
C THR A 64 66.48 -30.30 -7.94
N GLU A 65 66.88 -31.59 -7.89
CA GLU A 65 68.20 -32.12 -7.45
C GLU A 65 68.93 -31.45 -6.26
N HIS A 66 69.20 -32.12 -5.13
CA HIS A 66 70.19 -33.21 -4.98
C HIS A 66 70.13 -33.94 -3.60
N HIS A 67 70.79 -35.11 -3.52
CA HIS A 67 71.48 -35.80 -2.39
C HIS A 67 71.27 -35.38 -0.90
N THR A 68 71.27 -36.26 0.12
CA THR A 68 71.37 -37.76 0.25
C THR A 68 71.12 -38.14 1.73
N SER A 69 70.61 -39.35 2.03
CA SER A 69 70.61 -40.05 3.35
C SER A 69 69.83 -39.38 4.52
N GLU A 70 69.31 -40.06 5.55
CA GLU A 70 69.20 -41.51 5.86
C GLU A 70 68.00 -41.78 6.79
N ALA A 71 67.81 -43.06 7.15
CA ALA A 71 67.19 -43.65 8.36
C ALA A 71 66.39 -42.78 9.40
N ALA A 72 65.35 -43.30 10.07
CA ALA A 72 64.59 -44.56 9.93
C ALA A 72 63.39 -44.60 10.91
N ASN A 73 62.60 -45.68 10.78
CA ASN A 73 61.90 -46.41 11.85
C ASN A 73 60.42 -46.04 12.17
N GLU A 74 59.78 -46.96 12.88
CA GLU A 74 58.34 -47.23 12.89
C GLU A 74 57.55 -46.62 14.07
N SER A 75 56.22 -46.74 13.94
CA SER A 75 55.28 -47.03 15.05
C SER A 75 54.87 -45.91 16.03
N LYS A 76 53.71 -45.98 16.74
CA LYS A 76 52.42 -46.67 16.46
C LYS A 76 51.36 -46.29 17.53
N VAL A 77 50.30 -45.57 17.11
CA VAL A 77 48.93 -45.59 17.72
C VAL A 77 48.73 -44.99 19.13
N GLN A 78 47.47 -44.64 19.41
CA GLN A 78 46.79 -44.42 20.70
C GLN A 78 46.84 -43.02 21.37
N GLU A 79 45.73 -42.30 21.16
CA GLU A 79 44.98 -41.54 22.17
C GLU A 79 44.56 -42.41 23.39
N PRO A 80 43.87 -41.89 24.43
CA PRO A 80 43.58 -40.49 24.81
C PRO A 80 43.98 -40.18 26.27
N VAL A 81 43.62 -39.00 26.81
CA VAL A 81 42.82 -38.82 28.06
C VAL A 81 42.62 -37.32 28.36
N VAL A 82 41.54 -36.98 29.07
CA VAL A 82 41.07 -35.62 29.39
C VAL A 82 41.25 -35.32 30.89
N LEU A 83 41.59 -34.07 31.27
CA LEU A 83 40.91 -33.26 32.33
C LEU A 83 41.63 -31.91 32.62
N MET A 84 40.83 -30.85 32.79
CA MET A 84 40.81 -29.79 33.86
C MET A 84 42.13 -29.19 34.46
N SER A 85 42.21 -27.93 34.93
CA SER A 85 41.35 -26.71 34.91
C SER A 85 42.11 -25.53 35.58
N VAL A 86 41.43 -24.37 35.76
CA VAL A 86 41.69 -23.30 36.78
C VAL A 86 42.66 -22.15 36.41
N ASP A 87 42.06 -21.04 35.95
CA ASP A 87 42.07 -19.67 36.50
C ASP A 87 43.36 -19.01 37.05
N LYS A 88 43.59 -17.72 36.69
CA LYS A 88 43.31 -16.58 37.60
C LYS A 88 43.38 -15.18 36.91
N GLU A 89 42.47 -14.34 37.38
CA GLU A 89 42.18 -12.91 37.22
C GLU A 89 43.36 -11.91 37.32
N GLU A 90 43.21 -10.73 36.70
CA GLU A 90 43.07 -9.38 37.34
C GLU A 90 43.15 -8.27 36.24
N ALA A 91 42.57 -7.06 36.26
CA ALA A 91 41.44 -6.38 36.93
C ALA A 91 41.82 -4.92 37.29
N THR A 92 41.20 -3.94 36.63
CA THR A 92 41.07 -2.47 36.94
C THR A 92 40.34 -1.84 35.72
N GLY A 93 39.38 -0.91 35.79
CA GLY A 93 38.93 0.03 36.83
C GLY A 93 39.36 1.47 36.47
N ASN A 94 38.60 2.57 36.62
CA ASN A 94 37.24 2.91 37.10
C ASN A 94 36.94 4.39 36.67
N ASP A 95 35.76 4.95 36.40
CA ASP A 95 34.37 4.50 36.06
C ASP A 95 33.85 5.43 34.91
N ASP A 96 32.60 5.86 34.60
CA ASP A 96 31.23 6.03 35.17
C ASP A 96 30.18 5.51 34.12
N VAL A 97 28.84 5.33 34.28
CA VAL A 97 27.72 6.07 34.94
C VAL A 97 27.34 7.37 34.17
N ILE A 98 26.10 7.80 33.88
CA ILE A 98 24.74 7.70 34.48
C ILE A 98 23.75 6.81 33.66
N ILE A 99 22.62 6.45 34.29
CA ILE A 99 21.75 5.28 34.04
C ILE A 99 20.41 5.62 33.33
N PRO A 100 19.83 4.71 32.50
CA PRO A 100 18.50 4.84 31.89
C PRO A 100 17.34 4.41 32.81
N VAL A 101 16.09 4.58 32.35
CA VAL A 101 14.88 4.05 33.01
C VAL A 101 14.09 3.19 32.02
N GLU A 102 13.99 1.90 32.34
CA GLU A 102 12.88 1.04 31.90
C GLU A 102 11.76 1.12 32.95
N GLU A 103 10.52 0.86 32.55
CA GLU A 103 9.47 0.45 33.50
C GLU A 103 8.62 -0.64 32.83
N THR A 104 8.26 -1.67 33.61
CA THR A 104 7.83 -2.99 33.12
C THR A 104 6.32 -3.20 33.20
N GLU A 105 5.84 -4.23 32.50
CA GLU A 105 4.51 -4.80 32.73
C GLU A 105 4.42 -5.34 34.16
N GLU A 106 3.34 -5.01 34.89
CA GLU A 106 2.77 -5.89 35.91
C GLU A 106 1.25 -5.93 35.77
N HIS A 107 0.65 -7.02 36.26
CA HIS A 107 -0.68 -7.49 35.87
C HIS A 107 -1.44 -7.88 37.13
N GLU A 108 -2.59 -7.25 37.40
CA GLU A 108 -3.50 -7.69 38.48
C GLU A 108 -4.96 -7.61 38.00
N THR A 109 -5.83 -8.42 38.63
CA THR A 109 -7.20 -8.67 38.17
C THR A 109 -8.22 -8.37 39.25
N ASP A 110 -9.45 -8.00 38.87
CA ASP A 110 -10.64 -8.84 39.14
C ASP A 110 -11.96 -8.23 38.64
N ASN A 111 -12.41 -8.75 37.49
CA ASN A 111 -13.70 -9.44 37.33
C ASN A 111 -14.98 -8.84 37.98
N TYR A 112 -15.92 -8.33 37.17
CA TYR A 112 -17.24 -8.99 37.00
C TYR A 112 -18.04 -8.54 35.74
N ASN A 113 -19.02 -9.39 35.38
CA ASN A 113 -20.02 -9.34 34.29
C ASN A 113 -20.90 -8.05 34.24
N ASP A 114 -21.71 -7.73 33.21
CA ASP A 114 -22.25 -8.51 32.07
C ASP A 114 -22.64 -7.62 30.85
N LYS A 115 -23.21 -8.25 29.80
CA LYS A 115 -24.05 -7.68 28.71
C LYS A 115 -25.42 -7.22 29.27
N THR A 116 -26.39 -6.60 28.59
CA THR A 116 -26.86 -6.52 27.17
C THR A 116 -27.46 -5.11 26.92
N GLN A 117 -27.48 -4.54 25.70
CA GLN A 117 -28.40 -4.79 24.56
C GLN A 117 -29.92 -4.57 24.85
N ASP A 118 -30.59 -3.98 23.85
CA ASP A 118 -32.03 -3.93 23.55
C ASP A 118 -32.97 -2.79 24.04
N THR A 119 -33.34 -1.96 23.05
CA THR A 119 -34.71 -1.83 22.49
C THR A 119 -35.90 -1.36 23.36
N PHE A 120 -36.32 -0.12 23.08
CA PHE A 120 -37.69 0.35 22.79
C PHE A 120 -38.89 -0.41 23.40
N ASN A 121 -39.65 0.25 24.29
CA ASN A 121 -41.13 0.26 24.22
C ASN A 121 -41.74 1.40 25.06
N GLU A 122 -42.95 1.80 24.66
CA GLU A 122 -43.80 2.80 25.32
C GLU A 122 -44.67 2.15 26.42
N PRO A 123 -45.19 2.92 27.39
CA PRO A 123 -46.66 2.94 27.50
C PRO A 123 -47.29 4.29 27.91
N LYS A 124 -48.19 4.78 27.05
CA LYS A 124 -49.62 5.08 27.32
C LYS A 124 -50.05 5.74 28.65
N THR A 125 -50.86 6.80 28.50
CA THR A 125 -51.66 7.53 29.50
C THR A 125 -52.71 6.68 30.25
N GLU A 126 -53.01 7.08 31.49
CA GLU A 126 -54.38 7.14 32.05
C GLU A 126 -54.46 8.22 33.16
N GLU A 127 -55.66 8.70 33.47
CA GLU A 127 -55.92 9.90 34.30
C GLU A 127 -56.59 9.54 35.64
N GLU A 128 -56.29 10.26 36.73
CA GLU A 128 -57.30 10.61 37.74
C GLU A 128 -56.89 11.87 38.53
N ALA A 129 -57.86 12.52 39.19
CA ALA A 129 -57.74 13.92 39.65
C ALA A 129 -57.73 14.09 41.18
N VAL A 130 -57.26 15.24 41.64
CA VAL A 130 -57.64 15.84 42.94
C VAL A 130 -57.82 17.35 42.80
N ASP A 131 -58.74 17.87 43.60
CA ASP A 131 -59.25 19.25 43.56
C ASP A 131 -58.68 20.09 44.72
N ALA A 132 -58.51 21.40 44.54
CA ALA A 132 -58.07 22.34 45.58
C ALA A 132 -58.31 23.80 45.17
N ASP A 133 -59.49 24.33 45.51
CA ASP A 133 -59.80 25.77 45.46
C ASP A 133 -59.04 26.55 46.55
N PHE A 134 -58.65 27.80 46.29
CA PHE A 134 -57.93 28.63 47.26
C PHE A 134 -58.28 30.12 47.15
N ILE A 135 -59.37 30.48 47.85
CA ILE A 135 -59.65 31.85 48.25
C ILE A 135 -58.66 32.27 49.36
N MET A 136 -58.02 33.43 49.20
CA MET A 136 -57.49 34.18 50.35
C MET A 136 -58.45 35.32 50.68
N ASP A 137 -58.90 35.32 51.93
CA ASP A 137 -59.70 36.36 52.56
C ASP A 137 -58.76 37.13 53.50
N ASP A 138 -58.68 38.45 53.37
CA ASP A 138 -57.57 39.25 53.87
C ASP A 138 -58.09 40.39 54.76
N ASN A 139 -58.31 40.12 56.06
CA ASN A 139 -58.69 41.14 57.04
C ASN A 139 -58.24 40.79 58.47
N ALA A 140 -57.39 41.63 59.06
CA ALA A 140 -57.13 41.68 60.50
C ALA A 140 -56.61 43.08 60.91
N ASP A 141 -57.36 43.77 61.75
CA ASP A 141 -57.11 45.15 62.21
C ASP A 141 -56.36 45.23 63.56
N GLU A 142 -55.75 46.39 63.85
CA GLU A 142 -55.71 47.07 65.17
C GLU A 142 -54.97 48.44 64.95
N GLU A 143 -55.60 49.62 64.98
CA GLU A 143 -56.42 50.34 65.99
C GLU A 143 -55.60 51.23 66.94
N VAL A 144 -55.80 52.57 66.87
CA VAL A 144 -55.82 53.60 67.95
C VAL A 144 -55.91 55.02 67.29
N ILE A 145 -56.64 56.06 67.74
CA ILE A 145 -57.53 56.34 68.89
C ILE A 145 -58.76 57.16 68.39
N ALA A 146 -59.91 57.10 69.07
CA ALA A 146 -61.06 58.01 68.92
C ALA A 146 -60.76 59.45 69.46
N ASN A 147 -61.63 60.48 69.47
CA ASN A 147 -63.08 60.67 69.22
C ASN A 147 -63.30 62.18 68.83
N ALA A 148 -64.48 62.81 68.64
CA ALA A 148 -65.88 62.50 68.93
C ALA A 148 -66.91 63.25 68.02
N GLU A 149 -68.18 63.13 68.42
CA GLU A 149 -69.48 63.55 67.85
C GLU A 149 -69.98 64.93 68.36
N ALA A 150 -70.70 65.72 67.51
CA ALA A 150 -71.97 66.44 67.84
C ALA A 150 -72.47 67.51 66.80
N ILE A 151 -73.65 67.24 66.19
CA ILE A 151 -74.85 68.11 65.99
C ILE A 151 -74.73 69.54 65.35
N ALA A 152 -75.12 69.62 64.07
CA ALA A 152 -76.20 70.40 63.41
C ALA A 152 -76.39 71.96 63.47
N GLU A 153 -77.15 72.46 62.46
CA GLU A 153 -77.90 73.75 62.35
C GLU A 153 -77.07 75.07 62.20
N ASP A 154 -77.43 76.09 61.40
CA ASP A 154 -78.57 76.24 60.47
C ASP A 154 -78.37 77.32 59.33
N GLU A 155 -79.39 77.47 58.47
CA GLU A 155 -79.80 78.54 57.50
C GLU A 155 -78.91 79.77 57.12
N GLU A 156 -78.94 80.16 55.82
CA GLU A 156 -79.49 81.49 55.38
C GLU A 156 -79.82 81.53 53.84
N GLU A 157 -80.46 82.61 53.35
CA GLU A 157 -81.36 82.60 52.16
C GLU A 157 -81.04 83.65 51.03
N SER A 158 -81.84 83.66 49.95
CA SER A 158 -81.98 84.67 48.86
C SER A 158 -80.87 84.73 47.76
N THR A 159 -81.05 84.33 46.49
CA THR A 159 -81.94 84.76 45.34
C THR A 159 -81.34 85.90 44.45
N PRO A 160 -81.87 86.22 43.25
CA PRO A 160 -81.75 85.41 42.02
C PRO A 160 -81.27 86.22 40.77
N ASP A 161 -80.81 85.57 39.68
CA ASP A 161 -81.61 85.42 38.42
C ASP A 161 -80.88 84.79 37.19
N LYS A 162 -81.65 84.00 36.43
CA LYS A 162 -81.53 83.53 35.02
C LYS A 162 -80.22 83.74 34.23
N ASN A 163 -79.57 82.63 33.84
CA ASN A 163 -78.92 82.49 32.51
C ASN A 163 -78.64 81.00 32.16
N ASN A 164 -79.67 80.28 31.68
CA ASN A 164 -79.63 78.82 31.52
C ASN A 164 -78.61 78.29 30.51
N HIS A 165 -78.05 79.16 29.64
CA HIS A 165 -76.96 78.79 28.74
C HIS A 165 -75.59 78.72 29.40
N LEU A 166 -75.37 79.40 30.54
CA LEU A 166 -74.06 79.41 31.22
C LEU A 166 -73.81 78.07 31.92
N SER A 167 -74.81 77.55 32.64
CA SER A 167 -74.75 76.23 33.28
C SER A 167 -74.56 75.11 32.24
N LEU A 168 -75.28 75.18 31.10
CA LEU A 168 -75.11 74.23 30.01
C LEU A 168 -73.72 74.32 29.36
N ALA A 169 -73.18 75.52 29.15
CA ALA A 169 -71.83 75.70 28.62
C ALA A 169 -70.75 75.17 29.58
N VAL A 170 -70.86 75.46 30.89
CA VAL A 170 -69.94 74.95 31.91
C VAL A 170 -70.02 73.43 32.02
N SER A 171 -71.22 72.84 32.01
CA SER A 171 -71.43 71.39 31.99
C SER A 171 -70.78 70.72 30.77
N LEU A 172 -70.95 71.31 29.57
CA LEU A 172 -70.35 70.80 28.33
C LEU A 172 -68.82 70.95 28.33
N LEU A 173 -68.27 72.03 28.91
CA LEU A 173 -66.83 72.22 29.07
C LEU A 173 -66.23 71.22 30.07
N ILE A 174 -66.91 70.97 31.20
CA ILE A 174 -66.54 69.91 32.15
C ILE A 174 -66.59 68.55 31.46
N ALA A 175 -67.63 68.24 30.70
CA ALA A 175 -67.75 66.98 29.94
C ALA A 175 -66.64 66.82 28.88
N ALA A 176 -66.22 67.91 28.24
CA ALA A 176 -65.10 67.89 27.31
C ALA A 176 -63.75 67.67 28.03
N ILE A 177 -63.55 68.26 29.21
CA ILE A 177 -62.36 68.04 30.05
C ILE A 177 -62.35 66.61 30.59
N THR A 178 -63.45 66.08 31.12
CA THR A 178 -63.49 64.69 31.60
C THR A 178 -63.34 63.70 30.46
N ALA A 179 -63.90 63.96 29.28
CA ALA A 179 -63.62 63.15 28.08
C ALA A 179 -62.14 63.21 27.68
N ALA A 180 -61.50 64.39 27.70
CA ALA A 180 -60.08 64.52 27.39
C ALA A 180 -59.17 63.84 28.44
N VAL A 181 -59.52 63.93 29.73
CA VAL A 181 -58.83 63.24 30.83
C VAL A 181 -59.03 61.72 30.76
N LEU A 182 -60.24 61.25 30.46
CA LEU A 182 -60.50 59.82 30.27
C LEU A 182 -59.79 59.26 29.04
N LEU A 183 -59.71 60.03 27.93
CA LEU A 183 -58.97 59.64 26.73
C LEU A 183 -57.45 59.69 26.98
N PHE A 184 -56.96 60.65 27.77
CA PHE A 184 -55.57 60.69 28.23
C PHE A 184 -55.24 59.49 29.14
N LEU A 185 -56.06 59.20 30.16
CA LEU A 185 -55.88 58.07 31.06
C LEU A 185 -56.06 56.72 30.34
N TYR A 186 -56.95 56.63 29.35
CA TYR A 186 -57.06 55.47 28.46
C TYR A 186 -55.78 55.29 27.64
N ASN A 187 -55.27 56.34 27.00
CA ASN A 187 -53.99 56.27 26.28
C ASN A 187 -52.79 55.98 27.19
N GLN A 188 -52.80 56.47 28.44
CA GLN A 188 -51.75 56.24 29.43
C GLN A 188 -51.80 54.81 30.00
N GLY A 189 -53.00 54.29 30.29
CA GLY A 189 -53.23 52.92 30.76
C GLY A 189 -53.02 51.86 29.67
N VAL A 190 -53.49 52.11 28.45
CA VAL A 190 -53.17 51.31 27.26
C VAL A 190 -51.67 51.41 26.93
N GLY A 191 -51.06 52.58 27.12
CA GLY A 191 -49.61 52.76 26.95
C GLY A 191 -48.80 51.93 27.95
N ALA A 192 -49.14 52.00 29.25
CA ALA A 192 -48.44 51.27 30.30
C ALA A 192 -48.66 49.75 30.23
N SER A 193 -49.91 49.29 30.04
CA SER A 193 -50.18 47.85 29.85
C SER A 193 -49.52 47.31 28.60
N LYS A 194 -49.55 48.04 27.47
CA LYS A 194 -48.84 47.62 26.26
C LYS A 194 -47.32 47.63 26.41
N ALA A 195 -46.75 48.54 27.21
CA ALA A 195 -45.33 48.54 27.52
C ALA A 195 -44.93 47.34 28.39
N ASN A 196 -45.72 47.00 29.42
CA ASN A 196 -45.48 45.82 30.25
C ASN A 196 -45.57 44.52 29.40
N ASN A 197 -46.63 44.38 28.59
CA ASN A 197 -46.81 43.23 27.71
C ASN A 197 -45.71 43.14 26.63
N GLU A 198 -45.19 44.26 26.13
CA GLU A 198 -44.03 44.28 25.21
C GLU A 198 -42.74 43.87 25.93
N GLN A 199 -42.54 44.32 27.18
CA GLN A 199 -41.39 43.96 28.01
C GLN A 199 -41.35 42.46 28.32
N GLU A 200 -42.51 41.84 28.59
CA GLU A 200 -42.68 40.40 28.76
C GLU A 200 -42.40 39.64 27.45
N ALA A 201 -42.99 40.08 26.33
CA ALA A 201 -42.75 39.48 25.02
C ALA A 201 -41.27 39.60 24.57
N PHE A 202 -40.60 40.70 24.91
CA PHE A 202 -39.18 40.90 24.70
C PHE A 202 -38.35 39.95 25.58
N ALA A 203 -38.70 39.79 26.86
CA ALA A 203 -38.04 38.83 27.75
C ALA A 203 -38.18 37.38 27.25
N GLN A 204 -39.38 36.99 26.78
CA GLN A 204 -39.63 35.68 26.17
C GLN A 204 -38.83 35.46 24.89
N ALA A 205 -38.74 36.48 24.01
CA ALA A 205 -37.95 36.39 22.78
C ALA A 205 -36.42 36.46 23.04
N MET A 206 -35.98 37.07 24.14
CA MET A 206 -34.58 37.07 24.60
C MET A 206 -34.18 35.82 25.40
N SER A 207 -35.13 35.04 25.93
CA SER A 207 -34.84 33.71 26.51
C SER A 207 -34.89 32.61 25.45
N SER A 208 -35.81 32.68 24.49
CA SER A 208 -36.00 31.66 23.46
C SER A 208 -34.79 31.48 22.53
N SER A 209 -34.47 30.21 22.21
CA SER A 209 -33.49 29.82 21.20
C SER A 209 -34.09 29.67 19.80
N GLU A 210 -35.42 29.82 19.65
CA GLU A 210 -36.14 29.57 18.41
C GLU A 210 -36.17 30.80 17.49
N PRO A 211 -35.57 30.76 16.28
CA PRO A 211 -35.57 31.89 15.35
C PRO A 211 -36.98 32.39 14.99
N THR A 212 -37.99 31.53 15.08
CA THR A 212 -39.40 31.86 14.83
C THR A 212 -39.98 32.79 15.90
N VAL A 213 -39.66 32.59 17.18
CA VAL A 213 -40.16 33.44 18.28
C VAL A 213 -39.65 34.87 18.13
N LEU A 214 -38.36 35.02 17.81
CA LEU A 214 -37.73 36.32 17.57
C LEU A 214 -38.31 37.03 16.33
N LYS A 215 -38.61 36.29 15.25
CA LYS A 215 -39.29 36.81 14.07
C LYS A 215 -40.71 37.29 14.37
N ASN A 216 -41.47 36.53 15.18
CA ASN A 216 -42.83 36.90 15.57
C ASN A 216 -42.83 38.17 16.44
N TYR A 217 -41.95 38.25 17.45
CA TYR A 217 -41.78 39.47 18.24
C TYR A 217 -41.54 40.71 17.38
N LEU A 218 -40.63 40.64 16.39
CA LEU A 218 -40.31 41.77 15.50
C LEU A 218 -41.48 42.16 14.59
N LYS A 219 -42.33 41.21 14.22
CA LYS A 219 -43.53 41.40 13.39
C LYS A 219 -44.70 42.00 14.19
N GLU A 220 -44.87 41.58 15.43
CA GLU A 220 -46.01 41.93 16.29
C GLU A 220 -45.75 43.22 17.10
N ASN A 221 -44.48 43.55 17.37
CA ASN A 221 -44.07 44.74 18.10
C ASN A 221 -43.26 45.74 17.24
N PRO A 222 -43.76 46.19 16.06
CA PRO A 222 -43.01 47.11 15.19
C PRO A 222 -42.74 48.46 15.87
N SER A 223 -43.56 48.85 16.85
CA SER A 223 -43.45 50.09 17.63
C SER A 223 -42.58 49.99 18.89
N ALA A 224 -41.97 48.83 19.17
CA ALA A 224 -41.11 48.62 20.34
C ALA A 224 -39.92 49.60 20.42
N SER A 225 -39.21 49.60 21.54
CA SER A 225 -37.98 50.40 21.69
C SER A 225 -36.94 50.03 20.61
N LYS A 226 -36.13 51.00 20.17
CA LYS A 226 -35.05 50.71 19.21
C LYS A 226 -34.06 49.70 19.78
N ALA A 227 -33.70 49.83 21.06
CA ALA A 227 -32.81 48.90 21.75
C ALA A 227 -33.35 47.46 21.74
N HIS A 228 -34.65 47.25 21.96
CA HIS A 228 -35.25 45.91 21.92
C HIS A 228 -35.23 45.32 20.50
N ARG A 229 -35.66 46.09 19.48
CA ARG A 229 -35.62 45.62 18.09
C ARG A 229 -34.20 45.30 17.61
N ASP A 230 -33.23 46.15 17.94
CA ASP A 230 -31.82 45.94 17.57
C ASP A 230 -31.25 44.70 18.28
N SER A 231 -31.58 44.50 19.56
CA SER A 231 -31.15 43.32 20.35
C SER A 231 -31.72 42.01 19.82
N ILE A 232 -33.04 41.96 19.56
CA ILE A 232 -33.69 40.77 18.97
C ILE A 232 -33.16 40.51 17.56
N SER A 233 -32.95 41.56 16.76
CA SER A 233 -32.37 41.41 15.41
C SER A 233 -30.95 40.85 15.45
N ALA A 234 -30.13 41.27 16.43
CA ALA A 234 -28.79 40.72 16.65
C ALA A 234 -28.84 39.25 17.08
N ARG A 235 -29.66 38.90 18.09
CA ARG A 235 -29.85 37.51 18.54
C ARG A 235 -30.37 36.60 17.42
N LEU A 236 -31.34 37.08 16.64
CA LEU A 236 -31.89 36.37 15.48
C LEU A 236 -30.82 36.16 14.39
N LYS A 237 -30.01 37.18 14.10
CA LYS A 237 -28.90 37.06 13.14
C LYS A 237 -27.88 36.00 13.60
N VAL A 238 -27.52 35.99 14.88
CA VAL A 238 -26.61 34.97 15.44
C VAL A 238 -27.22 33.57 15.29
N LEU A 239 -28.45 33.36 15.78
CA LEU A 239 -29.12 32.05 15.68
C LEU A 239 -29.23 31.55 14.24
N THR A 240 -29.70 32.39 13.31
CA THR A 240 -29.82 32.02 11.89
C THR A 240 -28.46 31.76 11.23
N THR A 241 -27.40 32.49 11.61
CA THR A 241 -26.05 32.25 11.10
C THR A 241 -25.47 30.93 11.63
N THR A 242 -25.69 30.60 12.92
CA THR A 242 -25.30 29.31 13.50
C THR A 242 -26.01 28.15 12.81
N THR A 243 -27.33 28.22 12.64
CA THR A 243 -28.10 27.20 11.90
C THR A 243 -27.65 27.07 10.45
N GLN A 244 -27.41 28.20 9.75
CA GLN A 244 -26.94 28.18 8.36
C GLN A 244 -25.53 27.58 8.24
N ASN A 245 -24.62 27.87 9.18
CA ASN A 245 -23.27 27.30 9.19
C ASN A 245 -23.29 25.78 9.44
N MET A 246 -24.15 25.30 10.36
CA MET A 246 -24.37 23.86 10.56
C MET A 246 -24.92 23.20 9.29
N GLN A 247 -25.99 23.77 8.72
CA GLN A 247 -26.57 23.27 7.47
C GLN A 247 -25.57 23.30 6.31
N GLN A 248 -24.69 24.30 6.22
CA GLN A 248 -23.64 24.33 5.21
C GLN A 248 -22.60 23.23 5.42
N SER A 249 -22.20 22.95 6.67
CA SER A 249 -21.33 21.82 7.01
C SER A 249 -21.97 20.48 6.62
N ASP A 250 -23.25 20.27 6.91
CA ASP A 250 -23.96 19.03 6.57
C ASP A 250 -24.11 18.84 5.05
N ASN A 251 -24.40 19.92 4.31
CA ASN A 251 -24.45 19.89 2.85
C ASN A 251 -23.06 19.65 2.23
N ASP A 252 -22.02 20.33 2.71
CA ASP A 252 -20.65 20.15 2.23
C ASP A 252 -20.15 18.71 2.50
N LEU A 253 -20.53 18.12 3.65
CA LEU A 253 -20.22 16.74 4.01
C LEU A 253 -20.93 15.76 3.07
N SER A 254 -22.21 15.99 2.78
CA SER A 254 -22.97 15.19 1.82
C SER A 254 -22.33 15.23 0.42
N VAL A 255 -21.89 16.42 -0.03
CA VAL A 255 -21.16 16.58 -1.31
C VAL A 255 -19.82 15.83 -1.28
N ALA A 256 -19.05 15.97 -0.20
CA ALA A 256 -17.75 15.29 -0.05
C ALA A 256 -17.89 13.77 -0.11
N LEU A 257 -18.78 13.19 0.71
CA LEU A 257 -19.05 11.75 0.76
C LEU A 257 -19.59 11.19 -0.57
N THR A 258 -20.40 11.97 -1.31
CA THR A 258 -21.00 11.55 -2.59
C THR A 258 -20.03 11.68 -3.76
N SER A 259 -19.11 12.66 -3.72
CA SER A 259 -18.21 12.98 -4.85
C SER A 259 -17.20 11.88 -5.19
N ASN A 260 -16.79 11.09 -4.20
CA ASN A 260 -15.66 10.16 -4.24
C ASN A 260 -14.37 10.77 -4.84
N SER A 261 -14.17 12.08 -4.68
CA SER A 261 -13.00 12.84 -5.13
C SER A 261 -12.12 13.21 -3.94
N LYS A 262 -10.82 12.89 -4.03
CA LYS A 262 -9.81 13.25 -3.03
C LYS A 262 -9.77 14.77 -2.79
N GLU A 263 -9.92 15.55 -3.86
CA GLU A 263 -9.89 17.01 -3.83
C GLU A 263 -11.04 17.59 -3.01
N VAL A 264 -12.25 17.06 -3.16
CA VAL A 264 -13.44 17.52 -2.40
C VAL A 264 -13.37 17.06 -0.94
N LEU A 265 -12.93 15.82 -0.69
CA LEU A 265 -12.70 15.30 0.67
C LEU A 265 -11.66 16.16 1.41
N GLN A 266 -10.54 16.50 0.76
CA GLN A 266 -9.51 17.38 1.31
C GLN A 266 -10.01 18.81 1.55
N GLN A 267 -10.81 19.37 0.63
CA GLN A 267 -11.42 20.69 0.82
C GLN A 267 -12.36 20.72 2.04
N PHE A 268 -13.15 19.66 2.27
CA PHE A 268 -13.96 19.56 3.49
C PHE A 268 -13.10 19.53 4.75
N ILE A 269 -12.08 18.66 4.80
CA ILE A 269 -11.17 18.52 5.95
C ILE A 269 -10.43 19.84 6.26
N ALA A 270 -10.04 20.60 5.23
CA ALA A 270 -9.41 21.90 5.39
C ALA A 270 -10.39 22.99 5.86
N LYS A 271 -11.67 22.91 5.48
CA LYS A 271 -12.72 23.87 5.86
C LYS A 271 -13.30 23.62 7.25
N TYR A 272 -13.33 22.35 7.69
CA TYR A 272 -13.87 21.93 8.98
C TYR A 272 -12.89 21.01 9.75
N PRO A 273 -11.75 21.53 10.25
CA PRO A 273 -10.69 20.71 10.82
C PRO A 273 -11.11 19.83 11.99
N ASP A 274 -12.01 20.35 12.84
CA ASP A 274 -12.53 19.72 14.06
C ASP A 274 -13.78 18.85 13.82
N SER A 275 -14.10 18.54 12.57
CA SER A 275 -15.28 17.72 12.24
C SER A 275 -15.12 16.28 12.78
N LYS A 276 -16.15 15.78 13.48
CA LYS A 276 -16.22 14.37 13.92
C LYS A 276 -16.10 13.34 12.79
N HIS A 277 -16.36 13.74 11.55
CA HIS A 277 -16.22 12.89 10.35
C HIS A 277 -14.81 12.89 9.76
N ARG A 278 -13.86 13.65 10.32
CA ARG A 278 -12.50 13.82 9.77
C ARG A 278 -11.83 12.47 9.45
N GLY A 279 -11.80 11.54 10.41
CA GLY A 279 -11.17 10.22 10.22
C GLY A 279 -11.85 9.34 9.17
N GLU A 280 -13.17 9.47 8.98
CA GLU A 280 -13.93 8.78 7.93
C GLU A 280 -13.52 9.30 6.53
N LEU A 281 -13.32 10.62 6.41
CA LEU A 281 -12.91 11.28 5.18
C LEU A 281 -11.42 11.04 4.88
N GLU A 282 -10.57 11.01 5.90
CA GLU A 282 -9.15 10.66 5.79
C GLU A 282 -8.97 9.20 5.36
N ALA A 283 -9.73 8.25 5.93
CA ALA A 283 -9.74 6.85 5.49
C ALA A 283 -10.24 6.69 4.03
N LYS A 284 -11.22 7.50 3.61
CA LYS A 284 -11.64 7.56 2.20
C LYS A 284 -10.55 8.08 1.25
N ILE A 285 -9.71 9.01 1.71
CA ILE A 285 -8.56 9.49 0.92
C ILE A 285 -7.46 8.42 0.85
N ASP A 286 -7.17 7.74 1.96
CA ASP A 286 -6.23 6.62 2.03
C ASP A 286 -6.61 5.50 1.04
N GLU A 287 -7.89 5.10 1.01
CA GLU A 287 -8.42 4.11 0.06
C GLU A 287 -8.31 4.59 -1.41
N ILE A 288 -8.59 5.87 -1.70
CA ILE A 288 -8.46 6.43 -3.05
C ILE A 288 -6.98 6.46 -3.51
N ASP A 289 -6.05 6.82 -2.63
CA ASP A 289 -4.62 6.83 -2.93
C ASP A 289 -4.04 5.42 -3.06
N TRP A 290 -4.50 4.49 -2.22
CA TRP A 290 -4.15 3.07 -2.32
C TRP A 290 -4.63 2.47 -3.65
N ALA A 291 -5.90 2.71 -4.03
CA ALA A 291 -6.43 2.27 -5.31
C ALA A 291 -5.62 2.86 -6.50
N GLN A 292 -5.16 4.11 -6.41
CA GLN A 292 -4.25 4.71 -7.40
C GLN A 292 -2.85 4.08 -7.41
N ALA A 293 -2.33 3.66 -6.25
CA ALA A 293 -1.03 2.99 -6.17
C ALA A 293 -1.10 1.57 -6.76
N VAL A 294 -2.14 0.80 -6.40
CA VAL A 294 -2.42 -0.54 -6.92
C VAL A 294 -2.72 -0.51 -8.43
N ALA A 295 -3.41 0.52 -8.94
CA ALA A 295 -3.69 0.68 -10.37
C ALA A 295 -2.45 0.98 -11.22
N LYS A 296 -1.39 1.54 -10.63
CA LYS A 296 -0.08 1.76 -11.27
C LYS A 296 0.84 0.55 -11.12
N ASN A 297 0.81 -0.08 -9.93
CA ASN A 297 1.57 -1.26 -9.56
C ASN A 297 3.09 -1.13 -9.76
N ASP A 298 3.65 0.03 -9.46
CA ASP A 298 5.09 0.33 -9.56
C ASP A 298 5.70 0.84 -8.23
N GLU A 299 7.03 0.75 -8.11
CA GLU A 299 7.76 1.13 -6.89
C GLU A 299 7.49 2.57 -6.46
N ASN A 300 7.48 3.53 -7.39
CA ASN A 300 7.25 4.94 -7.09
C ASN A 300 5.81 5.20 -6.64
N ALA A 301 4.86 4.44 -7.19
CA ALA A 301 3.46 4.52 -6.80
C ALA A 301 3.25 4.06 -5.34
N TYR A 302 3.83 2.93 -4.94
CA TYR A 302 3.73 2.44 -3.57
C TYR A 302 4.55 3.28 -2.57
N LEU A 303 5.77 3.73 -2.94
CA LEU A 303 6.54 4.69 -2.13
C LEU A 303 5.79 6.02 -1.96
N GLY A 304 5.19 6.53 -3.04
CA GLY A 304 4.39 7.77 -3.03
C GLY A 304 3.10 7.66 -2.23
N TYR A 305 2.50 6.47 -2.12
CA TYR A 305 1.42 6.18 -1.18
C TYR A 305 1.94 6.25 0.28
N LYS A 306 2.99 5.49 0.62
CA LYS A 306 3.56 5.48 2.00
C LYS A 306 4.05 6.85 2.46
N ALA A 307 4.53 7.69 1.56
CA ALA A 307 4.95 9.06 1.86
C ALA A 307 3.78 10.01 2.18
N GLN A 308 2.58 9.74 1.65
CA GLN A 308 1.36 10.49 1.97
C GLN A 308 0.63 9.91 3.20
N HIS A 309 0.68 8.59 3.37
CA HIS A 309 0.00 7.85 4.44
C HIS A 309 0.96 6.97 5.27
N PRO A 310 1.87 7.54 6.08
CA PRO A 310 2.86 6.75 6.84
C PRO A 310 2.24 5.70 7.78
N ASN A 311 1.06 6.02 8.33
CA ASN A 311 0.24 5.14 9.17
C ASN A 311 -1.10 4.78 8.49
N GLY A 312 -1.15 4.78 7.15
CA GLY A 312 -2.34 4.41 6.38
C GLY A 312 -2.76 2.96 6.59
N ILE A 313 -4.03 2.64 6.31
CA ILE A 313 -4.61 1.31 6.51
C ILE A 313 -3.81 0.28 5.70
N HIS A 314 -3.44 0.64 4.47
CA HIS A 314 -2.71 -0.21 3.54
C HIS A 314 -1.19 -0.07 3.62
N SER A 315 -0.62 0.63 4.63
CA SER A 315 0.83 0.83 4.77
C SER A 315 1.62 -0.49 4.84
N LYS A 316 1.03 -1.54 5.48
CA LYS A 316 1.59 -2.90 5.50
C LYS A 316 1.52 -3.60 4.14
N GLU A 317 0.40 -3.49 3.44
CA GLU A 317 0.26 -4.06 2.10
C GLU A 317 1.21 -3.36 1.11
N ALA A 318 1.41 -2.04 1.25
CA ALA A 318 2.38 -1.29 0.47
C ALA A 318 3.82 -1.79 0.71
N ASP A 319 4.20 -2.13 1.95
CA ASP A 319 5.49 -2.77 2.25
C ASP A 319 5.61 -4.17 1.63
N GLU A 320 4.54 -4.98 1.63
CA GLU A 320 4.57 -6.28 0.95
C GLU A 320 4.67 -6.15 -0.57
N LYS A 321 3.95 -5.19 -1.19
CA LYS A 321 4.07 -4.88 -2.61
C LYS A 321 5.47 -4.39 -2.97
N LEU A 322 6.03 -3.46 -2.21
CA LEU A 322 7.39 -2.96 -2.40
C LEU A 322 8.42 -4.07 -2.21
N LYS A 323 8.29 -4.91 -1.19
CA LYS A 323 9.16 -6.07 -0.98
C LYS A 323 9.13 -7.00 -2.19
N ASN A 324 7.95 -7.33 -2.72
CA ASN A 324 7.81 -8.20 -3.89
C ASN A 324 8.40 -7.60 -5.17
N ILE A 325 8.37 -6.26 -5.33
CA ILE A 325 8.99 -5.53 -6.46
C ILE A 325 10.52 -5.43 -6.30
N LEU A 326 11.01 -5.21 -5.08
CA LEU A 326 12.43 -5.04 -4.76
C LEU A 326 13.19 -6.36 -4.67
N THR A 327 12.52 -7.46 -4.31
CA THR A 327 13.04 -8.80 -4.59
C THR A 327 12.94 -9.07 -6.10
N PRO A 328 13.99 -9.57 -6.76
CA PRO A 328 13.94 -9.92 -8.18
C PRO A 328 13.18 -11.25 -8.42
N GLU A 329 11.94 -11.36 -7.93
CA GLU A 329 11.07 -12.53 -8.10
C GLU A 329 9.70 -12.13 -8.67
N LYS A 330 9.53 -12.35 -9.98
CA LYS A 330 8.26 -12.29 -10.74
C LYS A 330 7.62 -10.89 -10.90
N ALA A 331 8.23 -10.07 -11.75
CA ALA A 331 7.41 -9.30 -12.69
C ALA A 331 6.73 -10.27 -13.69
N GLU A 332 5.53 -9.95 -14.16
CA GLU A 332 4.75 -10.84 -15.05
C GLU A 332 5.22 -10.80 -16.52
N GLU A 333 6.28 -11.54 -16.83
CA GLU A 333 6.41 -12.17 -18.15
C GLU A 333 5.91 -13.63 -18.09
N PRO A 334 5.32 -14.17 -19.19
CA PRO A 334 4.49 -15.38 -19.12
C PRO A 334 5.28 -16.62 -18.69
N ALA A 335 5.01 -17.06 -17.46
CA ALA A 335 5.36 -18.34 -16.84
C ALA A 335 6.53 -19.09 -17.50
N VAL A 336 7.76 -18.64 -17.26
CA VAL A 336 8.97 -19.33 -17.72
C VAL A 336 9.00 -20.74 -17.12
N ALA A 337 8.65 -21.72 -17.95
CA ALA A 337 8.63 -23.12 -17.56
C ALA A 337 10.02 -23.55 -17.12
N LYS A 338 10.18 -24.00 -15.87
CA LYS A 338 11.48 -24.43 -15.34
C LYS A 338 12.04 -25.54 -16.23
N VAL A 339 13.11 -25.23 -16.95
CA VAL A 339 13.78 -26.19 -17.83
C VAL A 339 14.55 -27.15 -16.94
N THR A 340 14.18 -28.44 -16.97
CA THR A 340 14.91 -29.45 -16.20
C THR A 340 16.32 -29.63 -16.78
N ASP A 341 17.30 -30.02 -15.96
CA ASP A 341 18.66 -30.21 -16.47
C ASP A 341 18.76 -31.32 -17.53
N GLY A 342 17.88 -32.32 -17.48
CA GLY A 342 17.71 -33.30 -18.55
C GLY A 342 17.15 -32.74 -19.86
N GLU A 343 16.34 -31.68 -19.81
CA GLU A 343 15.88 -30.95 -21.01
C GLU A 343 16.95 -29.99 -21.55
N ARG A 344 17.65 -29.27 -20.65
CA ARG A 344 18.83 -28.46 -20.97
C ARG A 344 19.90 -29.31 -21.67
N ALA A 345 20.25 -30.46 -21.10
CA ALA A 345 21.23 -31.39 -21.66
C ALA A 345 20.83 -31.89 -23.06
N LYS A 346 19.55 -32.26 -23.27
CA LYS A 346 19.03 -32.66 -24.59
C LYS A 346 19.11 -31.53 -25.62
N ALA A 347 18.79 -30.30 -25.22
CA ALA A 347 18.84 -29.13 -26.10
C ALA A 347 20.29 -28.80 -26.53
N VAL A 348 21.23 -28.81 -25.59
CA VAL A 348 22.67 -28.64 -25.86
C VAL A 348 23.22 -29.79 -26.71
N ALA A 349 22.83 -31.04 -26.42
CA ALA A 349 23.25 -32.22 -27.18
C ALA A 349 22.81 -32.16 -28.65
N ALA A 350 21.59 -31.69 -28.94
CA ALA A 350 21.13 -31.51 -30.32
C ALA A 350 22.01 -30.51 -31.10
N VAL A 351 22.35 -29.36 -30.50
CA VAL A 351 23.25 -28.37 -31.12
C VAL A 351 24.67 -28.93 -31.27
N ARG A 352 25.22 -29.57 -30.23
CA ARG A 352 26.54 -30.24 -30.30
C ARG A 352 26.58 -31.29 -31.42
N GLN A 353 25.53 -32.10 -31.59
CA GLN A 353 25.45 -33.11 -32.65
C GLN A 353 25.40 -32.50 -34.06
N LEU A 354 24.66 -31.40 -34.26
CA LEU A 354 24.65 -30.68 -35.53
C LEU A 354 26.05 -30.14 -35.88
N LEU A 355 26.71 -29.49 -34.92
CA LEU A 355 28.07 -28.96 -35.10
C LEU A 355 29.11 -30.06 -35.35
N GLN A 356 29.05 -31.18 -34.62
CA GLN A 356 29.86 -32.35 -34.91
C GLN A 356 29.59 -32.92 -36.31
N GLY A 357 28.33 -32.92 -36.77
CA GLY A 357 27.97 -33.33 -38.12
C GLY A 357 28.52 -32.39 -39.20
N ILE A 358 28.60 -31.09 -38.90
CA ILE A 358 29.27 -30.10 -39.76
C ILE A 358 30.78 -30.34 -39.80
N ASN A 359 31.44 -30.48 -38.64
CA ASN A 359 32.89 -30.75 -38.52
C ASN A 359 33.29 -32.06 -39.23
N SER A 360 32.51 -33.14 -39.06
CA SER A 360 32.81 -34.46 -39.64
C SER A 360 32.15 -34.72 -41.00
N LYS A 361 31.48 -33.72 -41.60
CA LYS A 361 30.70 -33.82 -42.85
C LYS A 361 29.63 -34.95 -42.86
N SER A 362 29.21 -35.43 -41.69
CA SER A 362 28.27 -36.56 -41.57
C SER A 362 26.83 -36.09 -41.79
N THR A 363 26.20 -36.63 -42.84
CA THR A 363 24.78 -36.36 -43.13
C THR A 363 23.88 -36.93 -42.04
N ASP A 364 24.25 -38.06 -41.46
CA ASP A 364 23.46 -38.77 -40.45
C ASP A 364 23.44 -38.05 -39.11
N LYS A 365 24.59 -37.50 -38.67
CA LYS A 365 24.65 -36.63 -37.48
C LYS A 365 23.77 -35.39 -37.65
N ILE A 366 23.85 -34.72 -38.80
CA ILE A 366 23.02 -33.55 -39.13
C ILE A 366 21.53 -33.93 -39.12
N SER A 367 21.16 -35.00 -39.85
CA SER A 367 19.80 -35.51 -39.98
C SER A 367 19.20 -35.99 -38.65
N GLY A 368 20.03 -36.51 -37.74
CA GLY A 368 19.61 -36.86 -36.37
C GLY A 368 19.34 -35.63 -35.49
N ALA A 369 20.05 -34.52 -35.71
CA ALA A 369 20.00 -33.33 -34.86
C ALA A 369 18.86 -32.35 -35.21
N VAL A 370 18.46 -32.27 -36.48
CA VAL A 370 17.47 -31.30 -36.97
C VAL A 370 16.07 -31.92 -37.18
N ALA A 371 15.05 -31.07 -37.26
CA ALA A 371 13.74 -31.47 -37.77
C ALA A 371 13.77 -31.65 -39.30
N PRO A 372 12.87 -32.44 -39.91
CA PRO A 372 12.83 -32.65 -41.37
C PRO A 372 12.67 -31.36 -42.19
N SER A 373 12.03 -30.35 -41.59
CA SER A 373 11.95 -28.97 -42.04
C SER A 373 12.25 -28.07 -40.84
N LEU A 374 13.10 -27.07 -41.03
CA LEU A 374 13.50 -26.11 -40.00
C LEU A 374 13.65 -24.69 -40.57
N ASN A 375 13.82 -23.69 -39.70
CA ASN A 375 14.42 -22.42 -40.08
C ASN A 375 15.94 -22.49 -39.86
N PHE A 376 16.73 -22.31 -40.91
CA PHE A 376 18.20 -22.38 -40.87
C PHE A 376 18.79 -21.07 -41.36
N LEU A 377 19.50 -20.34 -40.49
CA LEU A 377 20.12 -19.05 -40.79
C LEU A 377 19.12 -18.05 -41.42
N GLY A 378 17.93 -17.95 -40.84
CA GLY A 378 16.81 -17.14 -41.34
C GLY A 378 15.98 -17.79 -42.45
N SER A 379 16.50 -18.80 -43.16
CA SER A 379 15.80 -19.50 -44.24
C SER A 379 14.77 -20.49 -43.67
N GLY A 380 13.50 -20.09 -43.62
CA GLY A 380 12.39 -20.96 -43.25
C GLY A 380 12.12 -22.06 -44.28
N GLY A 381 11.76 -23.26 -43.83
CA GLY A 381 11.50 -24.41 -44.71
C GLY A 381 12.76 -25.10 -45.23
N ALA A 382 13.93 -24.79 -44.67
CA ALA A 382 15.20 -25.42 -45.00
C ALA A 382 15.22 -26.90 -44.60
N THR A 383 16.08 -27.68 -45.27
CA THR A 383 16.25 -29.11 -45.05
C THR A 383 17.71 -29.48 -44.79
N VAL A 384 18.00 -30.75 -44.48
CA VAL A 384 19.38 -31.30 -44.40
C VAL A 384 20.18 -31.05 -45.69
N LYS A 385 19.52 -30.99 -46.86
CA LYS A 385 20.15 -30.65 -48.14
C LYS A 385 20.68 -29.20 -48.17
N ASP A 386 19.95 -28.28 -47.56
CA ASP A 386 20.31 -26.86 -47.49
C ASP A 386 21.43 -26.60 -46.49
N ILE A 387 21.43 -27.31 -45.36
CA ILE A 387 22.57 -27.33 -44.42
C ILE A 387 23.82 -27.84 -45.13
N ARG A 388 23.72 -28.95 -45.88
CA ARG A 388 24.85 -29.48 -46.68
C ARG A 388 25.34 -28.52 -47.77
N ARG A 389 24.44 -27.78 -48.42
CA ARG A 389 24.77 -26.72 -49.39
C ARG A 389 25.48 -25.55 -48.71
N TYR A 390 24.98 -25.07 -47.58
CA TYR A 390 25.70 -24.07 -46.78
C TYR A 390 27.11 -24.53 -46.39
N MET A 391 27.28 -25.81 -46.01
CA MET A 391 28.58 -26.39 -45.70
C MET A 391 29.54 -26.40 -46.89
N THR A 392 29.09 -26.70 -48.11
CA THR A 392 29.97 -26.63 -49.30
C THR A 392 30.30 -25.19 -49.69
N ASP A 393 29.31 -24.31 -49.66
CA ASP A 393 29.39 -23.00 -50.30
C ASP A 393 30.01 -21.93 -49.37
N ARG A 394 29.82 -22.06 -48.06
CA ARG A 394 30.18 -21.04 -47.05
C ARG A 394 31.22 -21.50 -46.03
N LEU A 395 31.38 -22.81 -45.83
CA LEU A 395 32.34 -23.37 -44.85
C LEU A 395 33.54 -24.03 -45.55
N TYR A 396 33.34 -25.15 -46.25
CA TYR A 396 34.41 -25.96 -46.86
C TYR A 396 34.81 -25.45 -48.26
N GLN A 397 35.26 -24.19 -48.32
CA GLN A 397 35.77 -23.56 -49.52
C GLN A 397 37.13 -24.16 -49.95
N ALA A 398 37.53 -23.96 -51.21
CA ALA A 398 38.65 -24.69 -51.83
C ALA A 398 40.05 -24.42 -51.22
N ASP A 399 40.17 -23.43 -50.34
CA ASP A 399 41.36 -23.10 -49.54
C ASP A 399 41.35 -23.71 -48.13
N VAL A 400 40.20 -24.19 -47.65
CA VAL A 400 39.98 -24.71 -46.28
C VAL A 400 40.33 -26.19 -46.19
N LYS A 401 41.19 -26.53 -45.22
CA LYS A 401 41.59 -27.92 -44.91
C LYS A 401 40.62 -28.57 -43.92
N THR A 402 40.43 -27.92 -42.77
CA THR A 402 39.62 -28.41 -41.63
C THR A 402 38.84 -27.28 -40.99
N ILE A 403 37.74 -27.67 -40.33
CA ILE A 403 36.80 -26.76 -39.66
C ILE A 403 36.37 -27.42 -38.37
N ASN A 404 36.60 -26.73 -37.25
CA ASN A 404 36.23 -27.16 -35.92
C ASN A 404 35.33 -26.11 -35.27
N TRP A 405 34.04 -26.42 -35.16
CA TRP A 405 33.16 -25.77 -34.19
C TRP A 405 33.42 -26.33 -32.78
N HIS A 406 33.70 -25.42 -31.85
CA HIS A 406 33.74 -25.63 -30.41
C HIS A 406 32.51 -24.95 -29.79
N LEU A 407 31.85 -25.62 -28.84
CA LEU A 407 30.61 -25.15 -28.21
C LEU A 407 30.87 -24.88 -26.71
N GLY A 408 30.56 -23.68 -26.23
CA GLY A 408 30.68 -23.32 -24.82
C GLY A 408 29.45 -23.69 -23.98
N SER A 409 29.43 -23.22 -22.73
CA SER A 409 28.27 -23.37 -21.83
C SER A 409 27.09 -22.49 -22.27
N PRO A 410 25.83 -22.97 -22.22
CA PRO A 410 24.67 -22.19 -22.63
C PRO A 410 24.45 -20.98 -21.70
N THR A 411 24.39 -19.78 -22.28
CA THR A 411 24.19 -18.52 -21.52
C THR A 411 22.73 -18.24 -21.23
N GLU A 412 21.82 -18.69 -22.10
CA GLU A 412 20.37 -18.60 -21.90
C GLU A 412 19.71 -19.94 -22.25
N VAL A 413 18.76 -20.37 -21.42
CA VAL A 413 17.94 -21.57 -21.65
C VAL A 413 16.51 -21.26 -21.15
N THR A 414 15.54 -21.18 -22.05
CA THR A 414 14.13 -20.89 -21.73
C THR A 414 13.20 -21.91 -22.41
N LYS A 415 12.01 -22.13 -21.85
CA LYS A 415 11.03 -23.11 -22.36
C LYS A 415 9.64 -22.45 -22.41
N LYS A 416 8.95 -22.65 -23.52
CA LYS A 416 7.77 -21.87 -23.93
C LYS A 416 6.46 -22.22 -23.21
N SER A 417 6.35 -23.43 -22.65
CA SER A 417 5.22 -23.91 -21.84
C SER A 417 5.70 -25.05 -20.95
N ASN A 418 4.96 -25.39 -19.88
CA ASN A 418 5.32 -26.54 -19.01
C ASN A 418 5.07 -27.92 -19.66
N GLU A 419 4.50 -27.96 -20.86
CA GLU A 419 4.09 -29.19 -21.54
C GLU A 419 5.28 -30.09 -21.93
N ALA A 420 5.03 -31.41 -21.95
CA ALA A 420 6.00 -32.38 -22.44
C ALA A 420 6.18 -32.20 -23.96
N GLY A 421 7.39 -31.84 -24.41
CA GLY A 421 7.67 -31.53 -25.82
C GLY A 421 7.46 -30.06 -26.22
N ALA A 422 7.32 -29.16 -25.24
CA ALA A 422 7.33 -27.70 -25.45
C ALA A 422 8.60 -27.23 -26.18
N ASP A 423 8.51 -26.08 -26.85
CA ASP A 423 9.65 -25.47 -27.56
C ASP A 423 10.68 -24.96 -26.52
N ILE A 424 11.90 -25.49 -26.54
CA ILE A 424 13.03 -25.02 -25.72
C ILE A 424 13.89 -24.11 -26.59
N ARG A 425 14.17 -22.90 -26.12
CA ARG A 425 15.08 -21.93 -26.74
C ARG A 425 16.38 -21.88 -25.96
N ILE A 426 17.52 -21.91 -26.67
CA ILE A 426 18.85 -21.79 -26.06
C ILE A 426 19.71 -20.79 -26.84
N LYS A 427 20.54 -20.02 -26.12
CA LYS A 427 21.68 -19.30 -26.69
C LYS A 427 22.96 -19.90 -26.14
N ILE A 428 23.91 -20.20 -27.03
CA ILE A 428 25.21 -20.76 -26.65
C ILE A 428 26.34 -20.03 -27.40
N PRO A 429 27.36 -19.48 -26.70
CA PRO A 429 28.57 -19.02 -27.33
C PRO A 429 29.30 -20.20 -27.98
N ALA A 430 29.73 -20.02 -29.22
CA ALA A 430 30.47 -21.01 -29.98
C ALA A 430 31.64 -20.35 -30.70
N THR A 431 32.68 -21.14 -30.99
CA THR A 431 33.85 -20.65 -31.71
C THR A 431 34.18 -21.57 -32.88
N LEU A 432 34.44 -20.97 -34.03
CA LEU A 432 34.73 -21.61 -35.30
C LEU A 432 36.20 -21.41 -35.64
N ASP A 433 36.98 -22.49 -35.51
CA ASP A 433 38.38 -22.54 -35.93
C ASP A 433 38.49 -23.15 -37.33
N ILE A 434 39.11 -22.42 -38.25
CA ILE A 434 39.24 -22.78 -39.68
C ILE A 434 40.73 -22.82 -40.03
N ASP A 435 41.23 -23.97 -40.50
CA ASP A 435 42.58 -24.09 -41.06
C ASP A 435 42.53 -23.92 -42.58
N ARG A 436 43.25 -22.94 -43.12
CA ARG A 436 43.37 -22.65 -44.55
C ARG A 436 44.78 -22.91 -45.06
N LYS A 437 44.92 -23.01 -46.38
CA LYS A 437 46.22 -23.00 -47.08
C LYS A 437 47.09 -21.79 -46.70
N GLY A 438 46.48 -20.64 -46.38
CA GLY A 438 47.16 -19.42 -45.96
C GLY A 438 47.27 -19.17 -44.44
N GLY A 439 46.85 -20.10 -43.58
CA GLY A 439 46.92 -19.94 -42.11
C GLY A 439 45.62 -20.31 -41.37
N LYS A 440 45.60 -20.13 -40.05
CA LYS A 440 44.45 -20.42 -39.18
C LYS A 440 43.61 -19.17 -38.91
N SER A 441 42.29 -19.34 -38.79
CA SER A 441 41.30 -18.27 -38.60
C SER A 441 40.28 -18.69 -37.53
N LYS A 442 40.23 -17.96 -36.42
CA LYS A 442 39.28 -18.16 -35.30
C LYS A 442 38.15 -17.13 -35.38
N ARG A 443 36.90 -17.53 -35.13
CA ARG A 443 35.72 -16.63 -35.12
C ARG A 443 34.72 -17.04 -34.04
N SER A 444 34.34 -16.12 -33.18
CA SER A 444 33.30 -16.34 -32.16
C SER A 444 31.91 -15.97 -32.66
N TYR A 445 30.91 -16.72 -32.21
CA TYR A 445 29.50 -16.65 -32.61
C TYR A 445 28.59 -16.89 -31.40
N VAL A 446 27.32 -16.49 -31.46
CA VAL A 446 26.31 -16.84 -30.46
C VAL A 446 25.20 -17.62 -31.15
N ILE A 447 25.24 -18.94 -31.02
CA ILE A 447 24.27 -19.85 -31.63
C ILE A 447 22.96 -19.72 -30.87
N SER A 448 21.93 -19.22 -31.55
CA SER A 448 20.55 -19.15 -31.05
C SER A 448 19.74 -20.28 -31.70
N ALA A 449 19.22 -21.20 -30.90
CA ALA A 449 18.50 -22.37 -31.39
C ALA A 449 17.14 -22.55 -30.68
N THR A 450 16.16 -23.10 -31.41
CA THR A 450 14.92 -23.65 -30.84
C THR A 450 14.86 -25.15 -31.11
N ILE A 451 14.59 -25.92 -30.06
CA ILE A 451 14.55 -27.38 -30.04
C ILE A 451 13.13 -27.81 -29.66
N LYS A 452 12.56 -28.75 -30.44
CA LYS A 452 11.27 -29.39 -30.15
C LYS A 452 11.44 -30.91 -30.26
N ASN A 453 10.95 -31.66 -29.28
CA ASN A 453 11.08 -33.13 -29.22
C ASN A 453 12.54 -33.62 -29.46
N GLY A 454 13.52 -32.90 -28.92
CA GLY A 454 14.96 -33.22 -29.07
C GLY A 454 15.59 -32.87 -30.43
N ARG A 455 14.85 -32.24 -31.35
CA ARG A 455 15.33 -31.85 -32.68
C ARG A 455 15.27 -30.33 -32.90
N ILE A 456 16.26 -29.79 -33.59
CA ILE A 456 16.37 -28.35 -33.91
C ILE A 456 15.31 -27.97 -34.96
N THR A 457 14.44 -27.01 -34.62
CA THR A 457 13.40 -26.45 -35.51
C THR A 457 13.71 -25.03 -35.97
N HIS A 458 14.57 -24.31 -35.26
CA HIS A 458 15.15 -23.02 -35.69
C HIS A 458 16.61 -22.97 -35.24
N ILE A 459 17.52 -22.46 -36.08
CA ILE A 459 18.90 -22.14 -35.65
C ILE A 459 19.50 -20.97 -36.45
N ASN A 460 20.18 -20.07 -35.75
CA ASN A 460 20.88 -18.92 -36.31
C ASN A 460 22.22 -18.66 -35.58
N TRP A 461 23.22 -18.11 -36.27
CA TRP A 461 24.51 -17.67 -35.72
C TRP A 461 25.21 -16.65 -36.63
#